data_AF-A0A1G6IS28-F1
#
_entry.id   AF-A0A1G6IS28-F1
#
_cell.length_a   1.000
_cell.length_b   1.000
_cell.length_c   1.000
_cell.angle_alpha   90.00
_cell.angle_beta   90.00
_cell.angle_gamma   90.00
#
_symmetry.space_group_name_H-M   'P 1'
#
loop_
_entity.id
_entity.type
_entity.pdbx_description
1 polymer ?
#
loop_
_entity_poly.entity_id
_entity_poly.type
_entity_poly.pdbx_seq_one_letter_code
_entity_poly.pdbx_strand_id
1 'polypeptide(L)'
;MTIKKDRVLITEASDSLNFLLYVHNYAQSEKHMYPYLPSNPWKLQEQAVLKPLLRQLWNASLTSSTYPSLPIDLQKENFRPIFKDEKSFESCLDTFYSWWGSMAGKMAVERFADQDHLHSLYTLFLLSDKEELTIHFLYENIILGRPATSDQLVLTLRETFIQEEMIRTVQERLSL
;
A
#
# COMPACT_ATOMS: atom_id res chain seq x y z
N MET A 1 -15.86 -3.98 -36.63
CA MET A 1 -15.64 -2.87 -35.70
C MET A 1 -15.22 -3.46 -34.37
N THR A 2 -13.93 -3.44 -34.07
CA THR A 2 -13.41 -3.84 -32.76
C THR A 2 -13.75 -2.69 -31.81
N ILE A 3 -14.58 -2.95 -30.80
CA ILE A 3 -14.81 -1.99 -29.72
C ILE A 3 -13.45 -1.81 -29.06
N LYS A 4 -12.85 -0.63 -29.21
CA LYS A 4 -11.62 -0.27 -28.52
C LYS A 4 -12.01 -0.24 -27.05
N LYS A 5 -11.57 -1.23 -26.25
CA LYS A 5 -11.74 -1.18 -24.80
C LYS A 5 -11.07 0.09 -24.31
N ASP A 6 -11.76 0.85 -23.48
CA ASP A 6 -11.17 2.00 -22.81
C ASP A 6 -10.05 1.49 -21.90
N ARG A 7 -8.87 2.10 -22.03
CA ARG A 7 -7.71 1.80 -21.19
C ARG A 7 -7.86 2.58 -19.88
N VAL A 8 -7.63 1.92 -18.75
CA VAL A 8 -7.90 2.50 -17.43
C VAL A 8 -6.62 2.53 -16.59
N LEU A 9 -6.25 3.73 -16.12
CA LEU A 9 -5.22 3.93 -15.10
C LEU A 9 -5.90 4.30 -13.78
N ILE A 10 -5.62 3.54 -12.73
CA ILE A 10 -6.09 3.79 -11.37
C ILE A 10 -4.86 4.10 -10.52
N THR A 11 -4.93 5.17 -9.73
CA THR A 11 -3.89 5.53 -8.76
C THR A 11 -4.54 5.68 -7.39
N GLU A 12 -4.04 4.97 -6.38
CA GLU A 12 -4.69 4.94 -5.07
C GLU A 12 -3.72 4.80 -3.90
N ALA A 13 -4.09 5.40 -2.77
CA ALA A 13 -3.46 5.19 -1.49
C ALA A 13 -4.18 4.02 -0.78
N SER A 14 -3.76 2.78 -1.02
CA SER A 14 -4.47 1.60 -0.50
C SER A 14 -4.43 1.54 1.04
N ASP A 15 -5.59 1.61 1.69
CA ASP A 15 -5.71 1.53 3.16
C ASP A 15 -5.10 0.22 3.68
N SER A 16 -5.39 -0.91 3.01
CA SER A 16 -4.92 -2.23 3.44
C SER A 16 -3.42 -2.43 3.33
N LEU A 17 -2.82 -2.00 2.22
CA LEU A 17 -1.38 -2.09 2.07
C LEU A 17 -0.67 -1.18 3.07
N ASN A 18 -1.19 0.03 3.28
CA ASN A 18 -0.65 0.96 4.27
C ASN A 18 -0.86 0.45 5.71
N PHE A 19 -1.95 -0.25 6.02
CA PHE A 19 -2.18 -0.89 7.32
C PHE A 19 -1.20 -2.04 7.58
N LEU A 20 -0.95 -2.89 6.59
CA LEU A 20 0.04 -3.97 6.73
C LEU A 20 1.44 -3.43 7.00
N LEU A 21 1.82 -2.31 6.35
CA LEU A 21 3.09 -1.63 6.63
C LEU A 21 3.12 -1.00 8.01
N TYR A 22 2.01 -0.39 8.42
CA TYR A 22 1.87 0.19 9.74
C TYR A 22 2.13 -0.85 10.85
N VAL A 23 1.50 -2.03 10.74
CA VAL A 23 1.70 -3.13 11.69
C VAL A 23 3.11 -3.73 11.58
N HIS A 24 3.64 -3.88 10.37
CA HIS A 24 5.01 -4.33 10.15
C HIS A 24 6.04 -3.41 10.83
N ASN A 25 5.91 -2.10 10.66
CA ASN A 25 6.83 -1.12 11.20
C ASN A 25 6.75 -1.07 12.73
N TYR A 26 5.54 -1.17 13.28
CA TYR A 26 5.37 -1.35 14.71
C TYR A 26 6.12 -2.59 15.23
N ALA A 27 5.97 -3.73 14.55
CA ALA A 27 6.62 -4.98 14.93
C ALA A 27 8.15 -4.95 14.85
N GLN A 28 8.69 -4.10 13.99
CA GLN A 28 10.13 -3.89 13.79
C GLN A 28 10.70 -2.75 14.67
N SER A 29 9.86 -1.98 15.35
CA SER A 29 10.30 -0.75 15.99
C SER A 29 11.23 -1.01 17.19
N GLU A 30 12.53 -0.74 17.01
CA GLU A 30 13.48 -0.63 18.13
C GLU A 30 13.57 0.80 18.71
N LYS A 31 13.09 1.85 18.02
CA LYS A 31 12.80 3.21 18.58
C LYS A 31 12.41 4.33 17.60
N HIS A 32 12.42 4.14 16.27
CA HIS A 32 12.44 5.29 15.33
C HIS A 32 11.47 5.25 14.13
N MET A 33 10.42 4.42 14.14
CA MET A 33 9.42 4.43 13.05
C MET A 33 8.12 5.10 13.50
N TYR A 34 7.53 5.89 12.60
CA TYR A 34 6.31 6.66 12.86
C TYR A 34 5.05 5.80 12.60
N PRO A 35 3.99 5.96 13.41
CA PRO A 35 3.94 6.72 14.65
C PRO A 35 4.68 6.02 15.80
N TYR A 36 5.40 6.82 16.59
CA TYR A 36 5.99 6.34 17.84
C TYR A 36 4.87 6.03 18.83
N LEU A 37 4.72 4.77 19.18
CA LEU A 37 3.73 4.31 20.15
C LEU A 37 4.43 3.91 21.43
N PRO A 38 4.33 4.71 22.50
CA PRO A 38 4.93 4.36 23.77
C PRO A 38 4.36 3.02 24.27
N SER A 39 5.25 2.18 24.81
CA SER A 39 4.92 0.95 25.54
C SER A 39 4.44 -0.26 24.72
N ASN A 40 4.55 -0.26 23.38
CA ASN A 40 4.20 -1.42 22.54
C ASN A 40 2.81 -2.02 22.94
N PRO A 41 1.73 -1.22 22.86
CA PRO A 41 0.43 -1.55 23.47
C PRO A 41 -0.28 -2.77 22.87
N TRP A 42 0.05 -3.14 21.64
CA TRP A 42 -0.60 -4.22 20.89
C TRP A 42 0.18 -5.52 20.95
N LYS A 43 -0.53 -6.59 21.29
CA LYS A 43 0.01 -7.94 21.31
C LYS A 43 -0.09 -8.57 19.92
N LEU A 44 0.99 -8.47 19.15
CA LEU A 44 1.10 -9.14 17.86
C LEU A 44 1.45 -10.62 18.03
N GLN A 45 1.20 -11.42 16.99
CA GLN A 45 1.78 -12.76 16.86
C GLN A 45 3.31 -12.71 16.98
N GLU A 46 3.89 -13.83 17.37
CA GLU A 46 5.35 -13.96 17.46
C GLU A 46 6.00 -13.79 16.09
N GLN A 47 7.22 -13.26 16.04
CA GLN A 47 7.91 -12.93 14.78
C GLN A 47 7.98 -14.10 13.78
N ALA A 48 8.10 -15.33 14.28
CA ALA A 48 8.10 -16.55 13.46
C ALA A 48 6.79 -16.78 12.69
N VAL A 49 5.66 -16.34 13.24
CA VAL A 49 4.32 -16.42 12.64
C VAL A 49 3.96 -15.11 11.92
N LEU A 50 4.32 -13.98 12.51
CA LEU A 50 3.94 -12.65 12.05
C LEU A 50 4.52 -12.32 10.67
N LYS A 51 5.82 -12.53 10.47
CA LYS A 51 6.48 -12.20 9.19
C LYS A 51 5.89 -12.96 7.99
N PRO A 52 5.71 -14.30 8.02
CA PRO A 52 5.07 -14.99 6.91
C PRO A 52 3.60 -14.59 6.74
N LEU A 53 2.86 -14.35 7.84
CA LEU A 53 1.47 -13.92 7.79
C LEU A 53 1.31 -12.55 7.11
N LEU A 54 2.13 -11.56 7.47
CA LEU A 54 2.12 -10.23 6.83
C LEU A 54 2.39 -10.34 5.33
N ARG A 55 3.35 -11.17 4.91
CA ARG A 55 3.64 -11.40 3.49
C ARG A 55 2.50 -12.10 2.76
N GLN A 56 1.85 -13.07 3.41
CA GLN A 56 0.69 -13.75 2.85
C GLN A 56 -0.47 -12.76 2.64
N LEU A 57 -0.80 -11.95 3.64
CA LEU A 57 -1.88 -10.96 3.56
C LEU A 57 -1.58 -9.87 2.53
N TRP A 58 -0.32 -9.45 2.43
CA TRP A 58 0.15 -8.54 1.39
C TRP A 58 -0.12 -9.08 -0.01
N ASN A 59 0.34 -10.29 -0.28
CA ASN A 59 0.15 -10.93 -1.58
C ASN A 59 -1.33 -11.18 -1.86
N ALA A 60 -2.11 -11.61 -0.85
CA ALA A 60 -3.54 -11.82 -0.98
C ALA A 60 -4.29 -10.54 -1.36
N SER A 61 -3.90 -9.41 -0.76
CA SER A 61 -4.45 -8.09 -1.08
C SER A 61 -4.19 -7.74 -2.55
N LEU A 62 -2.99 -8.00 -3.06
CA LEU A 62 -2.60 -7.72 -4.46
C LEU A 62 -3.11 -8.76 -5.48
N THR A 63 -3.45 -9.97 -5.06
CA THR A 63 -4.06 -10.96 -5.99
C THR A 63 -5.53 -10.69 -6.30
N SER A 64 -6.15 -9.79 -5.55
CA SER A 64 -7.56 -9.49 -5.70
C SER A 64 -7.79 -8.25 -6.55
N SER A 65 -8.83 -8.31 -7.37
CA SER A 65 -9.34 -7.17 -8.13
C SER A 65 -10.04 -6.13 -7.26
N THR A 66 -10.34 -6.43 -5.99
CA THR A 66 -11.06 -5.51 -5.09
C THR A 66 -10.31 -5.18 -3.82
N TYR A 67 -9.49 -6.09 -3.27
CA TYR A 67 -9.04 -5.97 -1.88
C TYR A 67 -8.05 -4.84 -1.57
N PRO A 68 -7.13 -4.37 -2.43
CA PRO A 68 -6.31 -3.24 -2.04
C PRO A 68 -7.13 -1.93 -2.01
N SER A 69 -8.20 -1.85 -2.82
CA SER A 69 -9.01 -0.65 -3.02
C SER A 69 -10.22 -0.52 -2.09
N LEU A 70 -10.63 -1.60 -1.40
CA LEU A 70 -11.77 -1.54 -0.47
C LEU A 70 -11.39 -0.79 0.83
N PRO A 71 -12.35 -0.06 1.44
CA PRO A 71 -12.19 0.45 2.79
C PRO A 71 -11.79 -0.67 3.76
N ILE A 72 -10.86 -0.39 4.67
CA ILE A 72 -10.34 -1.40 5.59
C ILE A 72 -11.44 -2.04 6.46
N ASP A 73 -12.52 -1.32 6.81
CA ASP A 73 -13.69 -1.87 7.50
C ASP A 73 -14.32 -3.09 6.81
N LEU A 74 -14.31 -3.15 5.48
CA LEU A 74 -14.89 -4.26 4.72
C LEU A 74 -13.99 -5.49 4.65
N GLN A 75 -12.75 -5.37 5.12
CA GLN A 75 -11.73 -6.41 5.04
C GLN A 75 -10.93 -6.59 6.33
N LYS A 76 -11.32 -5.89 7.41
CA LYS A 76 -10.60 -5.86 8.68
C LYS A 76 -10.42 -7.24 9.30
N GLU A 77 -11.38 -8.13 9.06
CA GLU A 77 -11.36 -9.53 9.49
C GLU A 77 -10.14 -10.31 8.95
N ASN A 78 -9.64 -9.94 7.77
CA ASN A 78 -8.43 -10.56 7.19
C ASN A 78 -7.18 -10.24 8.01
N PHE A 79 -7.17 -9.12 8.72
CA PHE A 79 -6.02 -8.66 9.50
C PHE A 79 -6.10 -9.06 10.98
N ARG A 80 -7.28 -9.42 11.47
CA ARG A 80 -7.49 -9.91 12.85
C ARG A 80 -6.48 -10.99 13.28
N PRO A 81 -6.10 -11.99 12.45
CA PRO A 81 -5.13 -13.01 12.84
C PRO A 81 -3.71 -12.51 13.18
N ILE A 82 -3.36 -11.27 12.80
CA ILE A 82 -2.08 -10.65 13.12
C ILE A 82 -1.93 -10.40 14.63
N PHE A 83 -3.04 -10.34 15.37
CA PHE A 83 -3.09 -9.98 16.78
C PHE A 83 -3.39 -11.21 17.64
N LYS A 84 -2.89 -11.22 18.88
CA LYS A 84 -3.16 -12.26 19.88
C LYS A 84 -4.48 -12.05 20.61
N ASP A 85 -5.00 -10.83 20.60
CA ASP A 85 -6.28 -10.50 21.24
C ASP A 85 -7.02 -9.38 20.49
N GLU A 86 -8.34 -9.37 20.67
CA GLU A 86 -9.26 -8.45 20.01
C GLU A 86 -9.01 -6.99 20.37
N LYS A 87 -8.67 -6.74 21.64
CA LYS A 87 -8.43 -5.39 22.15
C LYS A 87 -7.24 -4.74 21.42
N SER A 88 -6.18 -5.53 21.18
CA SER A 88 -5.01 -5.08 20.44
C SER A 88 -5.35 -4.79 18.97
N PHE A 89 -6.18 -5.63 18.35
CA PHE A 89 -6.62 -5.45 16.97
C PHE A 89 -7.43 -4.16 16.80
N GLU A 90 -8.52 -4.00 17.55
CA GLU A 90 -9.40 -2.83 17.45
C GLU A 90 -8.65 -1.54 17.84
N SER A 91 -7.82 -1.58 18.89
CA SER A 91 -6.99 -0.42 19.27
C SER A 91 -5.95 -0.05 18.19
N CYS A 92 -5.38 -1.04 17.51
CA CYS A 92 -4.45 -0.80 16.40
C CYS A 92 -5.16 -0.17 15.21
N LEU A 93 -6.34 -0.69 14.87
CA LEU A 93 -7.16 -0.17 13.79
C LEU A 93 -7.62 1.27 14.06
N ASP A 94 -8.08 1.59 15.27
CA ASP A 94 -8.47 2.95 15.66
C ASP A 94 -7.29 3.93 15.57
N THR A 95 -6.10 3.49 15.99
CA THR A 95 -4.90 4.32 15.92
C THR A 95 -4.45 4.52 14.48
N PHE A 96 -4.53 3.46 13.66
CA PHE A 96 -4.28 3.56 12.23
C PHE A 96 -5.26 4.53 11.57
N TYR A 97 -6.56 4.44 11.84
CA TYR A 97 -7.54 5.38 11.28
C TYR A 97 -7.28 6.81 11.70
N SER A 98 -6.94 7.02 12.96
CA SER A 98 -6.60 8.35 13.47
C SER A 98 -5.36 8.90 12.75
N TRP A 99 -4.33 8.07 12.56
CA TRP A 99 -3.11 8.46 11.85
C TRP A 99 -3.35 8.68 10.34
N TRP A 100 -3.94 7.70 9.67
CA TRP A 100 -4.19 7.67 8.23
C TRP A 100 -5.18 8.75 7.81
N GLY A 101 -6.24 8.94 8.59
CA GLY A 101 -7.26 9.98 8.40
C GLY A 101 -6.83 11.37 8.88
N SER A 102 -5.86 11.47 9.81
CA SER A 102 -5.19 12.75 10.05
C SER A 102 -4.30 13.08 8.86
N MET A 103 -4.25 14.35 8.50
CA MET A 103 -3.54 14.97 7.37
C MET A 103 -2.10 14.51 7.08
N ALA A 104 -1.48 13.70 7.94
CA ALA A 104 -0.16 13.11 7.77
C ALA A 104 -0.12 11.87 6.86
N GLY A 105 -1.13 10.99 6.89
CA GLY A 105 -1.08 9.71 6.17
C GLY A 105 -1.62 9.81 4.75
N LYS A 106 -2.95 9.65 4.61
CA LYS A 106 -3.64 9.60 3.31
C LYS A 106 -3.43 10.88 2.50
N MET A 107 -3.52 12.04 3.15
CA MET A 107 -3.31 13.32 2.47
C MET A 107 -1.86 13.53 2.01
N ALA A 108 -0.86 12.97 2.69
CA ALA A 108 0.50 13.00 2.15
C ALA A 108 0.54 12.20 0.85
N VAL A 109 -0.02 11.00 0.86
CA VAL A 109 -0.08 10.15 -0.33
C VAL A 109 -0.85 10.79 -1.49
N GLU A 110 -2.00 11.37 -1.21
CA GLU A 110 -2.83 12.05 -2.20
C GLU A 110 -2.20 13.35 -2.73
N ARG A 111 -1.42 14.06 -1.91
CA ARG A 111 -0.72 15.29 -2.34
C ARG A 111 0.48 15.03 -3.25
N PHE A 112 1.10 13.85 -3.17
CA PHE A 112 2.17 13.45 -4.08
C PHE A 112 1.66 13.02 -5.45
N ALA A 113 0.38 12.66 -5.55
CA ALA A 113 -0.32 12.59 -6.83
C ALA A 113 -0.71 14.00 -7.32
N ASP A 114 0.25 14.93 -7.35
CA ASP A 114 0.04 16.20 -8.03
C ASP A 114 -0.19 15.99 -9.54
N GLN A 115 -0.72 17.01 -10.22
CA GLN A 115 -1.11 16.87 -11.62
C GLN A 115 0.06 16.49 -12.55
N ASP A 116 1.30 16.89 -12.23
CA ASP A 116 2.47 16.66 -13.07
C ASP A 116 2.98 15.21 -12.92
N HIS A 117 2.99 14.68 -11.71
CA HIS A 117 3.32 13.27 -11.44
C HIS A 117 2.25 12.35 -12.06
N LEU A 118 0.97 12.69 -11.90
CA LEU A 118 -0.13 11.94 -12.53
C LEU A 118 -0.05 11.99 -14.06
N HIS A 119 0.31 13.13 -14.65
CA HIS A 119 0.50 13.24 -16.10
C HIS A 119 1.64 12.35 -16.60
N SER A 120 2.73 12.27 -15.84
CA SER A 120 3.88 11.42 -16.15
C SER A 120 3.52 9.94 -16.08
N LEU A 121 2.83 9.51 -15.01
CA LEU A 121 2.34 8.15 -14.86
C LEU A 121 1.34 7.77 -15.95
N TYR A 122 0.45 8.71 -16.32
CA TYR A 122 -0.48 8.52 -17.43
C TYR A 122 0.24 8.38 -18.77
N THR A 123 1.27 9.18 -19.01
CA THR A 123 2.09 9.06 -20.24
C THR A 123 2.79 7.71 -20.31
N LEU A 124 3.39 7.24 -19.21
CA LEU A 124 4.00 5.91 -19.14
C LEU A 124 2.99 4.79 -19.35
N PHE A 125 1.81 4.93 -18.75
CA PHE A 125 0.71 4.00 -18.99
C PHE A 125 0.34 3.93 -20.47
N LEU A 126 0.19 5.07 -21.15
CA LEU A 126 -0.11 5.11 -22.59
C LEU A 126 0.95 4.41 -23.45
N LEU A 127 2.22 4.47 -23.05
CA LEU A 127 3.34 3.81 -23.72
C LEU A 127 3.40 2.29 -23.44
N SER A 128 2.75 1.83 -22.37
CA SER A 128 2.62 0.39 -22.08
C SER A 128 1.61 -0.30 -22.99
N ASP A 129 1.63 -1.63 -23.01
CA ASP A 129 0.64 -2.49 -23.68
C ASP A 129 -0.56 -2.84 -22.76
N LYS A 130 -0.62 -2.27 -21.55
CA LYS A 130 -1.62 -2.58 -20.54
C LYS A 130 -3.01 -2.03 -20.86
N GLU A 131 -4.02 -2.88 -20.79
CA GLU A 131 -5.44 -2.45 -20.84
C GLU A 131 -5.84 -1.74 -19.53
N GLU A 132 -5.38 -2.26 -18.40
CA GLU A 132 -5.63 -1.74 -17.07
C GLU A 132 -4.34 -1.71 -16.27
N LEU A 133 -4.11 -0.64 -15.52
CA LEU A 133 -3.00 -0.53 -14.58
C LEU A 133 -3.48 0.14 -13.29
N THR A 134 -3.30 -0.54 -12.16
CA THR A 134 -3.51 0.06 -10.84
C THR A 134 -2.16 0.33 -10.18
N ILE A 135 -1.92 1.56 -9.76
CA ILE A 135 -0.73 1.98 -9.02
C ILE A 135 -1.13 2.26 -7.57
N HIS A 136 -0.66 1.41 -6.66
CA HIS A 136 -0.84 1.58 -5.22
C HIS A 136 0.33 2.34 -4.62
N PHE A 137 0.03 3.45 -3.94
CA PHE A 137 1.02 4.24 -3.24
C PHE A 137 1.12 3.86 -1.76
N LEU A 138 2.36 3.75 -1.28
CA LEU A 138 2.68 3.44 0.11
C LEU A 138 3.32 4.65 0.78
N TYR A 139 2.89 4.96 1.99
CA TYR A 139 3.46 6.05 2.78
C TYR A 139 4.94 5.78 3.15
N GLU A 140 5.27 4.53 3.45
CA GLU A 140 6.60 4.11 3.91
C GLU A 140 7.44 3.43 2.81
N ASN A 141 8.74 3.32 3.07
CA ASN A 141 9.73 2.86 2.09
C ASN A 141 9.86 1.34 1.97
N ILE A 142 9.09 0.57 2.73
CA ILE A 142 9.20 -0.89 2.77
C ILE A 142 8.10 -1.50 1.90
N ILE A 143 8.49 -2.44 1.05
CA ILE A 143 7.56 -3.27 0.26
C ILE A 143 7.64 -4.70 0.79
N LEU A 144 6.54 -5.22 1.34
CA LEU A 144 6.52 -6.55 1.98
C LEU A 144 6.45 -7.71 0.97
N GLY A 145 6.08 -7.42 -0.27
CA GLY A 145 5.97 -8.38 -1.36
C GLY A 145 5.74 -7.69 -2.70
N ARG A 146 5.85 -8.43 -3.79
CA ARG A 146 5.57 -7.90 -5.13
C ARG A 146 4.16 -8.32 -5.55
N PRO A 147 3.44 -7.49 -6.34
CA PRO A 147 2.18 -7.90 -6.94
C PRO A 147 2.35 -9.23 -7.70
N ALA A 148 1.36 -10.09 -7.60
CA ALA A 148 1.32 -11.35 -8.34
C ALA A 148 0.83 -11.15 -9.79
N THR A 149 0.18 -10.02 -10.06
CA THR A 149 -0.37 -9.67 -11.37
C THR A 149 0.48 -8.59 -12.02
N SER A 150 0.52 -8.62 -13.35
CA SER A 150 1.29 -7.64 -14.14
C SER A 150 0.59 -6.30 -14.31
N ASP A 151 -0.65 -6.19 -13.82
CA ASP A 151 -1.55 -5.05 -14.03
C ASP A 151 -1.67 -4.21 -12.74
N GLN A 152 -0.81 -4.52 -11.77
CA GLN A 152 -0.66 -3.79 -10.53
C GLN A 152 0.79 -3.39 -10.33
N LEU A 153 0.97 -2.17 -9.84
CA LEU A 153 2.23 -1.61 -9.45
C LEU A 153 2.12 -1.09 -8.03
N VAL A 154 3.20 -1.23 -7.27
CA VAL A 154 3.33 -0.62 -5.95
C VAL A 154 4.48 0.37 -6.01
N LEU A 155 4.24 1.60 -5.56
CA LEU A 155 5.24 2.66 -5.45
C LEU A 155 5.25 3.20 -4.03
N THR A 156 6.43 3.40 -3.47
CA THR A 156 6.58 4.12 -2.19
C THR A 156 6.60 5.62 -2.44
N LEU A 157 6.19 6.42 -1.46
CA LEU A 157 6.27 7.87 -1.55
C LEU A 157 7.69 8.38 -1.82
N ARG A 158 8.70 7.67 -1.34
CA ARG A 158 10.07 8.05 -1.63
C ARG A 158 10.42 7.94 -3.10
N GLU A 159 9.91 6.90 -3.76
CA GLU A 159 10.13 6.65 -5.18
C GLU A 159 9.40 7.67 -6.08
N THR A 160 8.47 8.46 -5.52
CA THR A 160 7.74 9.49 -6.25
C THR A 160 8.29 10.90 -6.04
N PHE A 161 9.27 11.13 -5.16
CA PHE A 161 9.79 12.49 -4.89
C PHE A 161 10.52 13.12 -6.07
N ILE A 162 11.21 12.32 -6.87
CA ILE A 162 12.00 12.78 -8.02
C ILE A 162 11.38 12.16 -9.27
N GLN A 163 10.81 13.00 -10.13
CA GLN A 163 10.07 12.57 -11.32
C GLN A 163 10.88 11.61 -12.22
N GLU A 164 12.17 11.89 -12.44
CA GLU A 164 13.05 11.01 -13.23
C GLU A 164 13.25 9.64 -12.58
N GLU A 165 13.38 9.58 -11.25
CA GLU A 165 13.52 8.32 -10.52
C GLU A 165 12.22 7.52 -10.51
N MET A 166 11.08 8.22 -10.39
CA MET A 166 9.75 7.62 -10.50
C MET A 166 9.58 6.99 -11.88
N ILE A 167 9.89 7.73 -12.95
CA ILE A 167 9.77 7.25 -14.34
C ILE A 167 10.62 5.99 -14.54
N ARG A 168 11.89 6.03 -14.14
CA ARG A 168 12.78 4.87 -14.24
C ARG A 168 12.23 3.67 -13.47
N THR A 169 11.78 3.88 -12.25
CA THR A 169 11.24 2.83 -11.39
C THR A 169 9.99 2.18 -11.99
N VAL A 170 9.09 2.99 -12.57
CA VAL A 170 7.89 2.52 -13.24
C VAL A 170 8.24 1.74 -14.51
N GLN A 171 9.16 2.24 -15.33
CA GLN A 171 9.61 1.54 -16.55
C GLN A 171 10.22 0.17 -16.22
N GLU A 172 11.16 0.12 -15.25
CA GLU A 172 11.78 -1.12 -14.79
C GLU A 172 10.75 -2.14 -14.30
N ARG A 173 9.72 -1.69 -13.56
CA ARG A 173 8.68 -2.57 -13.01
C ARG A 173 7.62 -2.98 -14.04
N LEU A 174 7.34 -2.15 -15.04
CA LEU A 174 6.43 -2.45 -16.14
C LEU A 174 7.10 -3.24 -17.28
N SER A 175 8.41 -3.49 -17.22
CA SER A 175 9.19 -4.11 -18.29
C SER A 175 9.17 -3.29 -19.60
N LEU A 176 9.22 -1.96 -19.47
CA LEU A 176 9.34 -1.00 -20.59
C LEU A 176 10.78 -0.56 -20.81
#